data_AF-A0A7Y4XC72-F1
#
_entry.id   AF-A0A7Y4XC72-F1
#
_cell.length_a   1.000
_cell.length_b   1.000
_cell.length_c   1.000
_cell.angle_alpha   90.00
_cell.angle_beta   90.00
_cell.angle_gamma   90.00
#
_symmetry.space_group_name_H-M   'P 1'
#
loop_
_entity.id
_entity.type
_entity.pdbx_description
1 polymer ?
#
loop_
_entity_poly.entity_id
_entity_poly.type
_entity_poly.pdbx_seq_one_letter_code
_entity_poly.pdbx_strand_id
1 'polypeptide(L)'
;MTTSPVRFVLKSMLFVCLLSFAVWAQAPATAPASGLLFPFNEVEIEAAKQEKALAVTQEYQAKEKEIKANTALPNNERFAQNNANFRHYLKEMEGLLKKDQREKARTLSVEKDVKGLRAKPALPRLYDMLALNAEQDAKLKDLNLQQQIKLRTLYHTGNYGDQERREETNYINEEMNKKYNDALTPDQRKQLAELKQADAVVKNIQLPPLYQKLNLNGGQTDKMRWLMYDGQKRFAAIKNDAALAPEARQEKLNAVQQDFDQKAFDLLDKNQKGKFDELVREANFRLPPFYAQLELTPEQETKIKETLLWQGKQVAALNAQANLTPEQKQERLGKINSELETRIKTALTPEQFTKLTNLLMEAQKKKQ
;
A
#
# COMPACT_ATOMS: atom_id res chain seq x y z
N MET A 1 23.01 0.40 -32.75
CA MET A 1 21.79 0.24 -31.94
C MET A 1 21.36 1.61 -31.46
N THR A 2 20.44 2.27 -32.17
CA THR A 2 19.99 3.64 -31.91
C THR A 2 18.58 3.61 -31.33
N THR A 3 18.44 3.84 -30.03
CA THR A 3 17.14 4.01 -29.36
C THR A 3 16.59 5.40 -29.69
N SER A 4 15.47 5.45 -30.42
CA SER A 4 14.84 6.68 -30.91
C SER A 4 14.05 7.40 -29.80
N PRO A 5 14.27 8.72 -29.55
CA PRO A 5 13.57 9.49 -28.54
C PRO A 5 12.37 10.24 -29.16
N VAL A 6 11.25 9.56 -29.44
CA VAL A 6 10.06 10.22 -30.04
C VAL A 6 8.78 10.03 -29.20
N ARG A 7 8.86 9.57 -27.95
CA ARG A 7 7.65 9.28 -27.13
C ARG A 7 7.15 10.41 -26.21
N PHE A 8 7.72 11.62 -26.23
CA PHE A 8 7.51 12.56 -25.12
C PHE A 8 6.56 13.76 -25.36
N VAL A 9 6.07 14.03 -26.58
CA VAL A 9 5.38 15.31 -26.86
C VAL A 9 3.84 15.27 -26.66
N LEU A 10 3.19 14.10 -26.52
CA LEU A 10 1.71 14.02 -26.54
C LEU A 10 1.00 13.85 -25.17
N LYS A 11 1.70 13.85 -24.02
CA LYS A 11 1.06 13.55 -22.71
C LYS A 11 0.54 14.77 -21.92
N SER A 12 0.88 16.00 -22.32
CA SER A 12 0.67 17.20 -21.46
C SER A 12 -0.75 17.76 -21.39
N MET A 13 -1.73 17.27 -22.16
CA MET A 13 -3.06 17.89 -22.23
C MET A 13 -4.13 17.30 -21.29
N LEU A 14 -3.91 16.11 -20.70
CA LEU A 14 -4.99 15.45 -19.95
C LEU A 14 -5.13 15.90 -18.48
N PHE A 15 -4.15 16.59 -17.91
CA PHE A 15 -4.13 16.90 -16.47
C PHE A 15 -4.62 18.32 -16.11
N VAL A 16 -4.69 19.24 -17.08
CA VAL A 16 -5.09 20.64 -16.85
C VAL A 16 -6.57 20.78 -16.47
N CYS A 17 -7.43 19.81 -16.82
CA CYS A 17 -8.87 19.85 -16.49
C CYS A 17 -9.22 19.39 -15.05
N LEU A 18 -8.28 18.90 -14.25
CA LEU A 18 -8.57 18.29 -12.93
C LEU A 18 -8.40 19.22 -11.72
N LEU A 19 -8.07 20.51 -11.91
CA LEU A 19 -7.61 21.41 -10.83
C LEU A 19 -8.61 22.50 -10.40
N SER A 20 -9.91 22.33 -10.64
CA SER A 20 -10.93 23.38 -10.38
C SER A 20 -11.71 23.28 -9.06
N PHE A 21 -11.31 22.46 -8.08
CA PHE A 21 -11.99 22.44 -6.77
C PHE A 21 -11.01 22.24 -5.61
N ALA A 22 -10.78 23.32 -4.83
CA ALA A 22 -10.69 23.35 -3.36
C ALA A 22 -10.04 24.67 -2.90
N VAL A 23 -10.87 25.60 -2.42
CA VAL A 23 -10.48 26.84 -1.74
C VAL A 23 -10.88 26.71 -0.27
N TRP A 24 -9.87 26.80 0.60
CA TRP A 24 -9.85 27.27 2.01
C TRP A 24 -10.61 26.54 3.14
N ALA A 25 -9.85 26.19 4.20
CA ALA A 25 -9.97 26.81 5.53
C ALA A 25 -8.73 26.49 6.41
N GLN A 26 -8.03 27.52 6.87
CA GLN A 26 -6.92 27.46 7.84
C GLN A 26 -7.38 28.10 9.15
N ALA A 27 -7.04 27.50 10.29
CA ALA A 27 -7.11 28.13 11.61
C ALA A 27 -5.92 27.69 12.49
N PRO A 28 -5.48 28.54 13.44
CA PRO A 28 -4.11 28.53 13.97
C PRO A 28 -3.93 27.71 15.26
N ALA A 29 -2.66 27.42 15.54
CA ALA A 29 -2.17 26.70 16.70
C ALA A 29 -2.08 27.57 17.97
N THR A 30 -2.30 26.94 19.13
CA THR A 30 -1.83 27.42 20.44
C THR A 30 -1.30 26.24 21.25
N ALA A 31 -0.06 26.35 21.73
CA ALA A 31 0.57 25.45 22.69
C ALA A 31 0.18 25.80 24.14
N PRO A 32 0.36 24.85 25.08
CA PRO A 32 1.22 25.18 26.21
C PRO A 32 2.16 24.04 26.65
N ALA A 33 3.09 24.42 27.52
CA ALA A 33 4.31 23.72 27.89
C ALA A 33 4.20 22.81 29.13
N SER A 34 5.16 21.88 29.19
CA SER A 34 5.85 21.29 30.36
C SER A 34 5.09 20.45 31.41
N GLY A 35 5.57 19.21 31.60
CA GLY A 35 5.26 18.37 32.75
C GLY A 35 6.24 17.19 32.91
N LEU A 36 7.19 17.37 33.84
CA LEU A 36 8.09 16.43 34.54
C LEU A 36 8.00 14.91 34.23
N LEU A 37 9.11 14.35 33.74
CA LEU A 37 9.36 12.91 33.62
C LEU A 37 10.06 12.38 34.88
N PHE A 38 9.45 11.37 35.52
CA PHE A 38 10.11 10.51 36.50
C PHE A 38 10.92 9.42 35.77
N PRO A 39 12.17 9.13 36.16
CA PRO A 39 12.90 8.00 35.62
C PRO A 39 12.37 6.69 36.22
N PHE A 40 11.92 5.76 35.37
CA PHE A 40 11.63 4.38 35.75
C PHE A 40 12.95 3.66 36.03
N ASN A 41 13.09 3.16 37.24
CA ASN A 41 14.32 2.60 37.79
C ASN A 41 14.34 1.08 37.52
N GLU A 42 15.25 0.60 36.67
CA GLU A 42 15.46 -0.84 36.41
C GLU A 42 15.74 -1.64 37.70
N VAL A 43 16.15 -0.95 38.76
CA VAL A 43 16.38 -1.47 40.12
C VAL A 43 15.13 -2.12 40.73
N GLU A 44 13.92 -1.64 40.44
CA GLU A 44 12.69 -2.19 41.06
C GLU A 44 12.29 -3.56 40.48
N ILE A 45 12.60 -3.82 39.21
CA ILE A 45 12.30 -5.09 38.56
C ILE A 45 13.29 -6.19 39.02
N GLU A 46 14.54 -5.84 39.27
CA GLU A 46 15.51 -6.77 39.87
C GLU A 46 15.22 -7.04 41.34
N ALA A 47 14.80 -6.03 42.11
CA ALA A 47 14.39 -6.19 43.50
C ALA A 47 13.21 -7.17 43.63
N ALA A 48 12.20 -7.05 42.77
CA ALA A 48 11.05 -7.96 42.77
C ALA A 48 11.42 -9.42 42.40
N LYS A 49 12.49 -9.63 41.61
CA LYS A 49 13.00 -10.99 41.31
C LYS A 49 13.79 -11.56 42.48
N GLN A 50 14.61 -10.75 43.15
CA GLN A 50 15.36 -11.16 44.34
C GLN A 50 14.45 -11.47 45.52
N GLU A 51 13.40 -10.69 45.73
CA GLU A 51 12.40 -10.92 46.79
C GLU A 51 11.67 -12.25 46.59
N LYS A 52 11.26 -12.57 45.36
CA LYS A 52 10.67 -13.88 45.04
C LYS A 52 11.65 -15.04 45.25
N ALA A 53 12.92 -14.86 44.89
CA ALA A 53 13.95 -15.89 45.12
C ALA A 53 14.21 -16.12 46.61
N LEU A 54 14.19 -15.05 47.41
CA LEU A 54 14.36 -15.12 48.86
C LEU A 54 13.18 -15.82 49.53
N ALA A 55 11.94 -15.50 49.12
CA ALA A 55 10.73 -16.12 49.64
C ALA A 55 10.71 -17.64 49.41
N VAL A 56 11.08 -18.09 48.20
CA VAL A 56 11.21 -19.52 47.89
C VAL A 56 12.28 -20.20 48.75
N THR A 57 13.40 -19.52 49.00
CA THR A 57 14.48 -20.05 49.84
C THR A 57 14.05 -20.17 51.31
N GLN A 58 13.30 -19.19 51.82
CA GLN A 58 12.76 -19.22 53.17
C GLN A 58 11.70 -20.32 53.35
N GLU A 59 10.83 -20.53 52.35
CA GLU A 59 9.85 -21.62 52.36
C GLU A 59 10.54 -23.00 52.39
N TYR A 60 11.62 -23.16 51.62
CA TYR A 60 12.44 -24.38 51.64
C TYR A 60 13.06 -24.62 53.02
N GLN A 61 13.67 -23.60 53.62
CA GLN A 61 14.28 -23.71 54.95
C GLN A 61 13.25 -23.97 56.05
N ALA A 62 12.04 -23.42 55.93
CA ALA A 62 10.94 -23.68 56.85
C ALA A 62 10.49 -25.14 56.79
N LYS A 63 10.30 -25.68 55.57
CA LYS A 63 9.96 -27.11 55.36
C LYS A 63 11.07 -28.05 55.82
N GLU A 64 12.34 -27.67 55.64
CA GLU A 64 13.47 -28.45 56.15
C GLU A 64 13.48 -28.52 57.69
N LYS A 65 13.14 -27.42 58.37
CA LYS A 65 12.98 -27.39 59.83
C LYS A 65 11.79 -28.24 60.30
N GLU A 66 10.68 -28.21 59.57
CA GLU A 66 9.50 -29.05 59.85
C GLU A 66 9.83 -30.54 59.72
N ILE A 67 10.57 -30.94 58.68
CA ILE A 67 11.05 -32.32 58.48
C ILE A 67 12.00 -32.77 59.60
N LYS A 68 12.84 -31.85 60.11
CA LYS A 68 13.75 -32.12 61.24
C LYS A 68 13.01 -32.20 62.58
N ALA A 69 11.96 -31.40 62.79
CA ALA A 69 11.15 -31.43 64.01
C ALA A 69 10.30 -32.70 64.14
N ASN A 70 9.95 -33.34 63.02
CA ASN A 70 9.17 -34.58 62.98
C ASN A 70 9.99 -35.85 63.31
N THR A 71 11.03 -35.73 64.14
CA THR A 71 12.00 -36.78 64.53
C THR A 71 11.52 -37.70 65.66
N ALA A 72 10.34 -37.47 66.24
CA ALA A 72 9.82 -38.23 67.39
C ALA A 72 8.95 -39.46 67.04
N LEU A 73 8.82 -39.82 65.75
CA LEU A 73 8.05 -40.99 65.31
C LEU A 73 8.93 -42.23 65.11
N PRO A 74 8.45 -43.45 65.42
CA PRO A 74 9.19 -44.68 65.17
C PRO A 74 9.53 -44.83 63.66
N ASN A 75 10.77 -45.25 63.38
CA ASN A 75 11.44 -45.12 62.08
C ASN A 75 10.60 -45.54 60.85
N ASN A 76 9.76 -46.59 60.94
CA ASN A 76 9.05 -47.10 59.76
C ASN A 76 7.90 -46.20 59.27
N GLU A 77 7.17 -45.53 60.16
CA GLU A 77 6.05 -44.66 59.76
C GLU A 77 6.54 -43.32 59.20
N ARG A 78 7.65 -42.83 59.75
CA ARG A 78 8.30 -41.59 59.30
C ARG A 78 8.85 -41.70 57.88
N PHE A 79 9.46 -42.83 57.52
CA PHE A 79 9.92 -43.07 56.16
C PHE A 79 8.75 -43.17 55.17
N ALA A 80 7.64 -43.82 55.55
CA ALA A 80 6.46 -43.92 54.70
C ALA A 80 5.81 -42.56 54.44
N GLN A 81 5.63 -41.74 55.48
CA GLN A 81 4.99 -40.43 55.36
C GLN A 81 5.87 -39.40 54.62
N ASN A 82 7.19 -39.39 54.88
CA ASN A 82 8.10 -38.52 54.14
C ASN A 82 8.19 -38.91 52.66
N ASN A 83 8.16 -40.21 52.34
CA ASN A 83 8.14 -40.68 50.95
C ASN A 83 6.81 -40.33 50.26
N ALA A 84 5.68 -40.41 50.96
CA ALA A 84 4.39 -40.00 50.43
C ALA A 84 4.34 -38.49 50.12
N ASN A 85 4.82 -37.65 51.06
CA ASN A 85 4.89 -36.20 50.87
C ASN A 85 5.83 -35.81 49.73
N PHE A 86 6.98 -36.47 49.63
CA PHE A 86 7.93 -36.22 48.55
C PHE A 86 7.35 -36.61 47.18
N ARG A 87 6.65 -37.74 47.09
CA ARG A 87 5.94 -38.14 45.86
C ARG A 87 4.83 -37.16 45.48
N HIS A 88 4.10 -36.61 46.45
CA HIS A 88 3.10 -35.57 46.19
C HIS A 88 3.74 -34.31 45.60
N TYR A 89 4.83 -33.84 46.22
CA TYR A 89 5.57 -32.67 45.74
C TYR A 89 6.14 -32.87 44.33
N LEU A 90 6.73 -34.04 44.05
CA LEU A 90 7.21 -34.37 42.71
C LEU A 90 6.07 -34.36 41.67
N LYS A 91 4.89 -34.84 42.04
CA LYS A 91 3.71 -34.86 41.16
C LYS A 91 3.19 -33.45 40.86
N GLU A 92 3.21 -32.55 41.84
CA GLU A 92 2.88 -31.12 41.63
C GLU A 92 3.89 -30.43 40.73
N MET A 93 5.19 -30.64 40.97
CA MET A 93 6.26 -30.08 40.13
C MET A 93 6.19 -30.60 38.70
N GLU A 94 5.91 -31.88 38.51
CA GLU A 94 5.69 -32.47 37.18
C GLU A 94 4.45 -31.88 36.49
N GLY A 95 3.39 -31.60 37.26
CA GLY A 95 2.19 -30.91 36.79
C GLY A 95 2.48 -29.49 36.31
N LEU A 96 3.26 -28.72 37.06
CA LEU A 96 3.69 -27.36 36.70
C LEU A 96 4.58 -27.37 35.45
N LEU A 97 5.54 -28.30 35.37
CA LEU A 97 6.41 -28.43 34.20
C LEU A 97 5.62 -28.80 32.93
N LYS A 98 4.66 -29.73 33.05
CA LYS A 98 3.76 -30.09 31.94
C LYS A 98 2.87 -28.92 31.52
N LYS A 99 2.46 -28.06 32.45
CA LYS A 99 1.69 -26.84 32.14
C LYS A 99 2.53 -25.83 31.34
N ASP A 100 3.76 -25.55 31.77
CA ASP A 100 4.70 -24.67 31.05
C ASP A 100 5.03 -25.21 29.64
N GLN A 101 5.28 -26.52 29.52
CA GLN A 101 5.52 -27.16 28.22
C GLN A 101 4.30 -27.07 27.28
N ARG A 102 3.07 -27.22 27.81
CA ARG A 102 1.84 -27.06 27.03
C ARG A 102 1.62 -25.61 26.59
N GLU A 103 1.94 -24.64 27.44
CA GLU A 103 1.88 -23.22 27.07
C GLU A 103 2.90 -22.88 25.97
N LYS A 104 4.15 -23.34 26.11
CA LYS A 104 5.18 -23.22 25.04
C LYS A 104 4.78 -23.90 23.73
N ALA A 105 4.15 -25.08 23.81
CA ALA A 105 3.66 -25.78 22.62
C ALA A 105 2.48 -25.02 21.96
N ARG A 106 1.60 -24.41 22.75
CA ARG A 106 0.50 -23.57 22.24
C ARG A 106 1.04 -22.32 21.55
N THR A 107 2.02 -21.63 22.13
CA THR A 107 2.63 -20.45 21.48
C THR A 107 3.31 -20.82 20.16
N LEU A 108 4.03 -21.96 20.12
CA LEU A 108 4.67 -22.47 18.89
C LEU A 108 3.65 -22.89 17.81
N SER A 109 2.51 -23.46 18.20
CA SER A 109 1.43 -23.79 17.26
C SER A 109 0.79 -22.54 16.68
N VAL A 110 0.51 -21.54 17.53
CA VAL A 110 -0.02 -20.24 17.10
C VAL A 110 0.96 -19.56 16.13
N GLU A 111 2.28 -19.62 16.38
CA GLU A 111 3.29 -19.07 15.48
C GLU A 111 3.30 -19.74 14.09
N LYS A 112 3.11 -21.06 14.03
CA LYS A 112 2.96 -21.78 12.74
C LYS A 112 1.68 -21.39 12.01
N ASP A 113 0.57 -21.22 12.73
CA ASP A 113 -0.70 -20.77 12.16
C ASP A 113 -0.67 -19.26 11.77
N VAL A 114 0.21 -18.46 12.39
CA VAL A 114 0.47 -17.06 12.01
C VAL A 114 1.12 -16.97 10.63
N LYS A 115 2.04 -17.88 10.30
CA LYS A 115 2.70 -17.91 8.99
C LYS A 115 1.73 -18.22 7.82
N GLY A 116 0.60 -18.89 8.10
CA GLY A 116 -0.42 -19.23 7.09
C GLY A 116 -1.51 -18.16 6.88
N LEU A 117 -1.85 -17.40 7.91
CA LEU A 117 -2.94 -16.42 7.87
C LEU A 117 -2.41 -15.01 7.60
N ARG A 118 -2.48 -14.60 6.32
CA ARG A 118 -2.18 -13.23 5.86
C ARG A 118 -3.22 -12.23 6.39
N ALA A 119 -3.22 -11.93 7.68
CA ALA A 119 -3.86 -10.72 8.17
C ALA A 119 -3.16 -9.53 7.50
N LYS A 120 -3.86 -8.81 6.62
CA LYS A 120 -3.32 -7.60 5.97
C LYS A 120 -3.08 -6.58 7.08
N PRO A 121 -1.83 -6.29 7.46
CA PRO A 121 -1.61 -5.34 8.53
C PRO A 121 -1.87 -3.94 7.95
N ALA A 122 -2.52 -3.07 8.72
CA ALA A 122 -2.88 -1.71 8.27
C ALA A 122 -1.68 -0.75 8.30
N LEU A 123 -0.70 -1.01 9.17
CA LEU A 123 0.47 -0.16 9.43
C LEU A 123 1.69 -0.31 8.49
N PRO A 124 2.01 -1.48 7.88
CA PRO A 124 3.20 -1.67 7.05
C PRO A 124 3.34 -0.67 5.90
N ARG A 125 2.21 -0.14 5.41
CA ARG A 125 2.17 0.66 4.18
C ARG A 125 2.73 2.07 4.33
N LEU A 126 2.68 2.67 5.53
CA LEU A 126 3.25 4.00 5.76
C LEU A 126 4.77 3.94 5.89
N TYR A 127 5.31 2.83 6.40
CA TYR A 127 6.75 2.65 6.60
C TYR A 127 7.53 2.58 5.29
N ASP A 128 6.93 2.06 4.22
CA ASP A 128 7.52 2.05 2.87
C ASP A 128 7.88 3.47 2.36
N MET A 129 7.29 4.52 2.94
CA MET A 129 7.53 5.92 2.54
C MET A 129 8.61 6.61 3.39
N LEU A 130 9.08 5.99 4.47
CA LEU A 130 9.97 6.63 5.45
C LEU A 130 11.47 6.52 5.15
N ALA A 131 11.84 6.19 3.90
CA ALA A 131 13.23 6.03 3.47
C ALA A 131 14.08 5.25 4.50
N LEU A 132 13.51 4.17 5.02
CA LEU A 132 14.12 3.36 6.08
C LEU A 132 15.38 2.68 5.56
N ASN A 133 16.42 2.62 6.38
CA ASN A 133 17.56 1.76 6.08
C ASN A 133 17.17 0.26 6.28
N ALA A 134 17.98 -0.66 5.77
CA ALA A 134 17.69 -2.09 5.81
C ALA A 134 17.53 -2.64 7.25
N GLU A 135 18.31 -2.11 8.20
CA GLU A 135 18.24 -2.53 9.61
C GLU A 135 16.95 -2.04 10.28
N GLN A 136 16.56 -0.78 10.06
CA GLN A 136 15.31 -0.21 10.54
C GLN A 136 14.11 -0.96 9.96
N ASP A 137 14.11 -1.24 8.65
CA ASP A 137 13.05 -2.00 8.00
C ASP A 137 12.90 -3.41 8.60
N ALA A 138 14.01 -4.12 8.80
CA ALA A 138 14.00 -5.44 9.44
C ALA A 138 13.47 -5.36 10.89
N LYS A 139 13.92 -4.38 11.67
CA LYS A 139 13.47 -4.15 13.05
C LYS A 139 11.98 -3.83 13.12
N LEU A 140 11.47 -2.98 12.25
CA LEU A 140 10.04 -2.62 12.22
C LEU A 140 9.17 -3.81 11.78
N LYS A 141 9.65 -4.64 10.85
CA LYS A 141 8.98 -5.89 10.47
C LYS A 141 8.89 -6.87 11.63
N ASP A 142 9.98 -7.04 12.37
CA ASP A 142 10.01 -7.89 13.57
C ASP A 142 9.07 -7.37 14.65
N LEU A 143 9.10 -6.08 14.96
CA LEU A 143 8.18 -5.45 15.90
C LEU A 143 6.71 -5.66 15.49
N ASN A 144 6.38 -5.53 14.20
CA ASN A 144 5.04 -5.78 13.69
C ASN A 144 4.63 -7.26 13.83
N LEU A 145 5.55 -8.19 13.64
CA LEU A 145 5.30 -9.61 13.90
C LEU A 145 5.05 -9.86 15.39
N GLN A 146 5.87 -9.28 16.27
CA GLN A 146 5.68 -9.37 17.72
C GLN A 146 4.32 -8.84 18.16
N GLN A 147 3.91 -7.67 17.65
CA GLN A 147 2.58 -7.09 17.93
C GLN A 147 1.45 -8.04 17.51
N GLN A 148 1.54 -8.63 16.31
CA GLN A 148 0.54 -9.58 15.82
C GLN A 148 0.45 -10.84 16.67
N ILE A 149 1.60 -11.38 17.10
CA ILE A 149 1.64 -12.54 17.99
C ILE A 149 0.96 -12.20 19.33
N LYS A 150 1.30 -11.05 19.94
CA LYS A 150 0.70 -10.61 21.21
C LYS A 150 -0.82 -10.45 21.10
N LEU A 151 -1.29 -9.71 20.08
CA LEU A 151 -2.72 -9.51 19.85
C LEU A 151 -3.43 -10.84 19.58
N ARG A 152 -2.87 -11.72 18.74
CA ARG A 152 -3.49 -13.02 18.47
C ARG A 152 -3.60 -13.86 19.74
N THR A 153 -2.52 -13.95 20.52
CA THR A 153 -2.50 -14.67 21.79
C THR A 153 -3.61 -14.14 22.70
N LEU A 154 -3.72 -12.82 22.88
CA LEU A 154 -4.79 -12.18 23.66
C LEU A 154 -6.20 -12.64 23.23
N TYR A 155 -6.48 -12.70 21.93
CA TYR A 155 -7.79 -13.13 21.42
C TYR A 155 -8.03 -14.65 21.52
N HIS A 156 -6.99 -15.49 21.59
CA HIS A 156 -7.10 -16.95 21.56
C HIS A 156 -6.96 -17.61 22.95
N THR A 157 -6.33 -16.96 23.94
CA THR A 157 -6.10 -17.56 25.27
C THR A 157 -7.31 -17.53 26.20
N GLY A 158 -8.45 -17.01 25.75
CA GLY A 158 -9.78 -17.52 26.14
C GLY A 158 -10.40 -17.11 27.48
N ASN A 159 -9.77 -16.27 28.31
CA ASN A 159 -10.34 -15.92 29.63
C ASN A 159 -10.57 -14.42 29.90
N TYR A 160 -10.34 -13.55 28.92
CA TYR A 160 -10.52 -12.10 29.11
C TYR A 160 -11.95 -11.66 28.80
N GLY A 161 -12.53 -10.86 29.68
CA GLY A 161 -13.76 -10.11 29.40
C GLY A 161 -13.52 -9.04 28.31
N ASP A 162 -14.60 -8.49 27.73
CA ASP A 162 -14.50 -7.47 26.67
C ASP A 162 -13.77 -6.20 27.10
N GLN A 163 -13.86 -5.82 28.38
CA GLN A 163 -13.15 -4.68 28.92
C GLN A 163 -11.65 -4.98 29.06
N GLU A 164 -11.29 -6.08 29.72
CA GLU A 164 -9.89 -6.51 29.91
C GLU A 164 -9.19 -6.70 28.56
N ARG A 165 -9.88 -7.26 27.55
CA ARG A 165 -9.33 -7.36 26.19
C ARG A 165 -9.03 -6.00 25.57
N ARG A 166 -9.87 -4.99 25.80
CA ARG A 166 -9.64 -3.63 25.28
C ARG A 166 -8.45 -2.98 25.98
N GLU A 167 -8.36 -3.11 27.30
CA GLU A 167 -7.25 -2.60 28.10
C GLU A 167 -5.91 -3.24 27.68
N GLU A 168 -5.87 -4.56 27.55
CA GLU A 168 -4.66 -5.28 27.13
C GLU A 168 -4.29 -4.97 25.66
N THR A 169 -5.29 -4.78 24.78
CA THR A 169 -5.04 -4.33 23.41
C THR A 169 -4.41 -2.94 23.39
N ASN A 170 -4.91 -2.02 24.21
CA ASN A 170 -4.36 -0.67 24.33
C ASN A 170 -2.92 -0.73 24.86
N TYR A 171 -2.66 -1.51 25.91
CA TYR A 171 -1.33 -1.71 26.47
C TYR A 171 -0.34 -2.26 25.42
N ILE A 172 -0.71 -3.32 24.70
CA ILE A 172 0.12 -3.87 23.61
C ILE A 172 0.40 -2.80 22.56
N ASN A 173 -0.60 -2.01 22.18
CA ASN A 173 -0.43 -0.97 21.18
C ASN A 173 0.49 0.17 21.66
N GLU A 174 0.36 0.60 22.91
CA GLU A 174 1.22 1.63 23.52
C GLU A 174 2.68 1.15 23.61
N GLU A 175 2.89 -0.07 24.11
CA GLU A 175 4.21 -0.69 24.20
C GLU A 175 4.88 -0.78 22.82
N MET A 176 4.13 -1.25 21.82
CA MET A 176 4.66 -1.38 20.46
C MET A 176 4.88 -0.03 19.80
N ASN A 177 3.99 0.95 20.01
CA ASN A 177 4.19 2.33 19.54
C ASN A 177 5.46 2.94 20.10
N LYS A 178 5.78 2.71 21.37
CA LYS A 178 7.05 3.14 21.97
C LYS A 178 8.24 2.51 21.23
N LYS A 179 8.23 1.19 21.06
CA LYS A 179 9.30 0.45 20.35
C LYS A 179 9.46 0.88 18.89
N TYR A 180 8.36 1.18 18.19
CA TYR A 180 8.41 1.72 16.83
C TYR A 180 9.05 3.11 16.82
N ASN A 181 8.66 3.99 17.75
CA ASN A 181 9.24 5.32 17.86
C ASN A 181 10.75 5.26 18.18
N ASP A 182 11.18 4.30 19.00
CA ASP A 182 12.61 4.11 19.34
C ASP A 182 13.43 3.57 18.15
N ALA A 183 12.78 2.90 17.19
CA ALA A 183 13.43 2.43 15.96
C ALA A 183 13.56 3.53 14.88
N LEU A 184 12.86 4.66 15.05
CA LEU A 184 12.82 5.75 14.07
C LEU A 184 13.63 6.96 14.56
N THR A 185 14.26 7.65 13.61
CA THR A 185 14.89 8.95 13.87
C THR A 185 13.82 10.02 14.18
N PRO A 186 14.19 11.12 14.87
CA PRO A 186 13.26 12.22 15.12
C PRO A 186 12.55 12.74 13.85
N ASP A 187 13.29 12.87 12.75
CA ASP A 187 12.73 13.33 11.47
C ASP A 187 11.75 12.31 10.87
N GLN A 188 12.08 11.02 10.91
CA GLN A 188 11.16 9.96 10.47
C GLN A 188 9.89 9.89 11.33
N ARG A 189 9.98 10.16 12.64
CA ARG A 189 8.80 10.24 13.52
C ARG A 189 7.90 11.40 13.14
N LYS A 190 8.49 12.56 12.84
CA LYS A 190 7.74 13.72 12.34
C LYS A 190 7.04 13.39 11.02
N GLN A 191 7.77 12.80 10.06
CA GLN A 191 7.20 12.35 8.79
C GLN A 191 6.09 11.33 8.99
N LEU A 192 6.26 10.35 9.90
CA LEU A 192 5.22 9.38 10.20
C LEU A 192 3.96 10.03 10.78
N ALA A 193 4.11 11.04 11.64
CA ALA A 193 2.97 11.80 12.15
C ALA A 193 2.23 12.56 11.04
N GLU A 194 2.97 13.20 10.13
CA GLU A 194 2.40 13.86 8.94
C GLU A 194 1.67 12.85 8.04
N LEU A 195 2.27 11.68 7.79
CA LEU A 195 1.67 10.61 7.00
C LEU A 195 0.38 10.06 7.66
N LYS A 196 0.36 9.90 8.98
CA LYS A 196 -0.85 9.47 9.71
C LYS A 196 -1.99 10.46 9.56
N GLN A 197 -1.71 11.76 9.60
CA GLN A 197 -2.71 12.80 9.37
C GLN A 197 -3.19 12.80 7.91
N ALA A 198 -2.27 12.62 6.97
CA ALA A 198 -2.58 12.58 5.53
C ALA A 198 -3.32 11.30 5.11
N ASP A 199 -3.18 10.18 5.81
CA ASP A 199 -3.81 8.89 5.45
C ASP A 199 -5.33 8.99 5.30
N ALA A 200 -6.00 9.77 6.16
CA ALA A 200 -7.44 10.01 6.06
C ALA A 200 -7.80 10.77 4.77
N VAL A 201 -7.00 11.77 4.39
CA VAL A 201 -7.18 12.54 3.14
C VAL A 201 -6.90 11.65 1.93
N VAL A 202 -5.80 10.90 1.96
CA VAL A 202 -5.36 10.02 0.86
C VAL A 202 -6.39 8.94 0.55
N LYS A 203 -7.01 8.33 1.58
CA LYS A 203 -8.05 7.32 1.38
C LYS A 203 -9.27 7.85 0.63
N ASN A 204 -9.56 9.15 0.76
CA ASN A 204 -10.67 9.82 0.10
C ASN A 204 -10.32 10.31 -1.32
N ILE A 205 -9.06 10.22 -1.75
CA ILE A 205 -8.67 10.59 -3.12
C ILE A 205 -9.27 9.58 -4.10
N GLN A 206 -10.14 10.08 -4.97
CA GLN A 206 -10.65 9.33 -6.10
C GLN A 206 -9.60 9.31 -7.22
N LEU A 207 -9.24 8.10 -7.67
CA LEU A 207 -8.33 7.96 -8.80
C LEU A 207 -8.98 8.51 -10.07
N PRO A 208 -8.22 9.12 -11.00
CA PRO A 208 -8.74 9.52 -12.29
C PRO A 208 -9.34 8.31 -13.04
N PRO A 209 -10.39 8.49 -13.86
CA PRO A 209 -11.07 7.38 -14.55
C PRO A 209 -10.13 6.47 -15.34
N LEU A 210 -9.05 7.02 -15.89
CA LEU A 210 -8.03 6.27 -16.61
C LEU A 210 -7.38 5.19 -15.72
N TYR A 211 -6.99 5.53 -14.49
CA TYR A 211 -6.39 4.58 -13.55
C TYR A 211 -7.41 3.60 -12.96
N GLN A 212 -8.68 4.02 -12.80
CA GLN A 212 -9.76 3.12 -12.38
C GLN A 212 -9.94 1.96 -13.36
N LYS A 213 -9.79 2.21 -14.67
CA LYS A 213 -9.88 1.19 -15.72
C LYS A 213 -8.69 0.20 -15.73
N LEU A 214 -7.61 0.44 -14.98
CA LEU A 214 -6.42 -0.44 -14.98
C LEU A 214 -6.53 -1.67 -14.06
N ASN A 215 -7.61 -1.80 -13.29
CA ASN A 215 -7.79 -2.90 -12.32
C ASN A 215 -6.59 -3.01 -11.36
N LEU A 216 -6.15 -1.88 -10.79
CA LEU A 216 -5.04 -1.83 -9.84
C LEU A 216 -5.38 -2.69 -8.60
N ASN A 217 -4.40 -3.44 -8.10
CA ASN A 217 -4.57 -4.16 -6.83
C ASN A 217 -4.58 -3.16 -5.64
N GLY A 218 -5.03 -3.61 -4.46
CA GLY A 218 -5.15 -2.72 -3.29
C GLY A 218 -3.85 -1.99 -2.89
N GLY A 219 -2.69 -2.63 -3.06
CA GLY A 219 -1.40 -1.99 -2.79
C GLY A 219 -1.02 -0.95 -3.85
N GLN A 220 -1.28 -1.23 -5.12
CA GLN A 220 -1.07 -0.29 -6.23
C GLN A 220 -1.99 0.92 -6.13
N THR A 221 -3.27 0.71 -5.82
CA THR A 221 -4.27 1.78 -5.63
C THR A 221 -3.84 2.76 -4.54
N ASP A 222 -3.38 2.24 -3.39
CA ASP A 222 -2.92 3.10 -2.30
C ASP A 222 -1.65 3.86 -2.67
N LYS A 223 -0.66 3.19 -3.29
CA LYS A 223 0.55 3.86 -3.78
C LYS A 223 0.23 4.96 -4.79
N MET A 224 -0.75 4.73 -5.67
CA MET A 224 -1.20 5.71 -6.64
C MET A 224 -1.87 6.92 -5.96
N ARG A 225 -2.73 6.70 -4.96
CA ARG A 225 -3.35 7.80 -4.20
C ARG A 225 -2.31 8.64 -3.46
N TRP A 226 -1.34 7.99 -2.83
CA TRP A 226 -0.22 8.67 -2.18
C TRP A 226 0.62 9.48 -3.16
N LEU A 227 0.90 8.92 -4.34
CA LEU A 227 1.60 9.64 -5.40
C LEU A 227 0.80 10.87 -5.87
N MET A 228 -0.53 10.77 -5.98
CA MET A 228 -1.39 11.90 -6.30
C MET A 228 -1.39 12.97 -5.21
N TYR A 229 -1.44 12.57 -3.93
CA TYR A 229 -1.39 13.48 -2.81
C TYR A 229 -0.06 14.26 -2.76
N ASP A 230 1.07 13.57 -2.92
CA ASP A 230 2.39 14.21 -3.01
C ASP A 230 2.46 15.19 -4.19
N GLY A 231 1.99 14.75 -5.36
CA GLY A 231 1.87 15.60 -6.55
C GLY A 231 1.07 16.86 -6.25
N GLN A 232 -0.15 16.73 -5.70
CA GLN A 232 -1.01 17.87 -5.34
C GLN A 232 -0.32 18.85 -4.39
N LYS A 233 0.36 18.35 -3.35
CA LYS A 233 1.11 19.18 -2.40
C LYS A 233 2.22 19.96 -3.10
N ARG A 234 3.00 19.31 -3.97
CA ARG A 234 4.09 19.95 -4.75
C ARG A 234 3.53 20.96 -5.75
N PHE A 235 2.44 20.62 -6.43
CA PHE A 235 1.73 21.54 -7.33
C PHE A 235 1.25 22.79 -6.59
N ALA A 236 0.63 22.63 -5.42
CA ALA A 236 0.16 23.75 -4.61
C ALA A 236 1.32 24.63 -4.14
N ALA A 237 2.41 24.02 -3.67
CA ALA A 237 3.62 24.75 -3.26
C ALA A 237 4.20 25.60 -4.39
N ILE A 238 4.34 25.03 -5.61
CA ILE A 238 4.87 25.76 -6.77
C ILE A 238 3.93 26.88 -7.22
N LYS A 239 2.61 26.65 -7.17
CA LYS A 239 1.62 27.67 -7.56
C LYS A 239 1.59 28.85 -6.58
N ASN A 240 1.72 28.58 -5.29
CA ASN A 240 1.67 29.58 -4.23
C ASN A 240 3.03 30.25 -3.96
N ASP A 241 4.10 29.80 -4.62
CA ASP A 241 5.42 30.42 -4.53
C ASP A 241 5.47 31.73 -5.32
N ALA A 242 5.35 32.83 -4.58
CA ALA A 242 5.40 34.20 -5.11
C ALA A 242 6.79 34.61 -5.61
N ALA A 243 7.85 33.89 -5.22
CA ALA A 243 9.21 34.19 -5.66
C ALA A 243 9.53 33.61 -7.05
N LEU A 244 8.66 32.74 -7.61
CA LEU A 244 8.88 32.15 -8.93
C LEU A 244 8.32 33.02 -10.05
N ALA A 245 9.18 33.32 -11.03
CA ALA A 245 8.78 33.84 -12.33
C ALA A 245 7.83 32.85 -13.05
N PRO A 246 6.91 33.32 -13.91
CA PRO A 246 5.93 32.47 -14.60
C PRO A 246 6.55 31.30 -15.38
N GLU A 247 7.65 31.53 -16.10
CA GLU A 247 8.34 30.53 -16.91
C GLU A 247 8.96 29.44 -16.00
N ALA A 248 9.67 29.86 -14.95
CA ALA A 248 10.26 28.94 -13.97
C ALA A 248 9.18 28.14 -13.22
N ARG A 249 8.02 28.76 -12.95
CA ARG A 249 6.86 28.07 -12.40
C ARG A 249 6.38 26.98 -13.36
N GLN A 250 6.18 27.30 -14.63
CA GLN A 250 5.73 26.32 -15.63
C GLN A 250 6.72 25.15 -15.78
N GLU A 251 8.02 25.43 -15.79
CA GLU A 251 9.06 24.40 -15.84
C GLU A 251 8.99 23.45 -14.64
N LYS A 252 8.89 24.00 -13.41
CA LYS A 252 8.74 23.18 -12.20
C LYS A 252 7.45 22.37 -12.21
N LEU A 253 6.34 22.95 -12.68
CA LEU A 253 5.06 22.22 -12.82
C LEU A 253 5.20 21.04 -13.79
N ASN A 254 5.87 21.26 -14.93
CA ASN A 254 6.15 20.20 -15.90
C ASN A 254 7.04 19.11 -15.30
N ALA A 255 8.06 19.48 -14.53
CA ALA A 255 8.94 18.51 -13.86
C ALA A 255 8.19 17.66 -12.82
N VAL A 256 7.30 18.25 -12.03
CA VAL A 256 6.43 17.50 -11.10
C VAL A 256 5.52 16.54 -11.86
N GLN A 257 4.93 16.99 -12.98
CA GLN A 257 4.09 16.14 -13.81
C GLN A 257 4.87 14.94 -14.38
N GLN A 258 6.07 15.18 -14.91
CA GLN A 258 6.91 14.12 -15.48
C GLN A 258 7.32 13.09 -14.43
N ASP A 259 7.72 13.55 -13.23
CA ASP A 259 8.06 12.66 -12.10
C ASP A 259 6.84 11.84 -11.65
N PHE A 260 5.66 12.47 -11.57
CA PHE A 260 4.40 11.78 -11.28
C PHE A 260 4.10 10.71 -12.34
N ASP A 261 4.13 11.07 -13.62
CA ASP A 261 3.81 10.16 -14.72
C ASP A 261 4.77 8.95 -14.73
N GLN A 262 6.05 9.19 -14.49
CA GLN A 262 7.07 8.14 -14.44
C GLN A 262 6.81 7.17 -13.28
N LYS A 263 6.63 7.70 -12.05
CA LYS A 263 6.34 6.88 -10.87
C LYS A 263 5.01 6.13 -11.01
N ALA A 264 3.98 6.77 -11.55
CA ALA A 264 2.69 6.17 -11.81
C ALA A 264 2.82 5.00 -12.79
N PHE A 265 3.61 5.18 -13.86
CA PHE A 265 3.88 4.13 -14.84
C PHE A 265 4.70 2.97 -14.26
N ASP A 266 5.68 3.25 -13.40
CA ASP A 266 6.51 2.23 -12.77
C ASP A 266 5.76 1.36 -11.75
N LEU A 267 4.65 1.86 -11.19
CA LEU A 267 3.74 1.07 -10.35
C LEU A 267 2.94 0.01 -11.14
N LEU A 268 2.85 0.14 -12.46
CA LEU A 268 2.05 -0.74 -13.32
C LEU A 268 2.84 -1.98 -13.75
N ASP A 269 2.16 -3.13 -13.78
CA ASP A 269 2.71 -4.34 -14.40
C ASP A 269 2.70 -4.25 -15.94
N LYS A 270 3.29 -5.25 -16.61
CA LYS A 270 3.40 -5.27 -18.08
C LYS A 270 2.04 -5.19 -18.79
N ASN A 271 1.03 -5.89 -18.29
CA ASN A 271 -0.31 -5.91 -18.90
C ASN A 271 -1.03 -4.58 -18.67
N GLN A 272 -0.92 -4.05 -17.45
CA GLN A 272 -1.46 -2.74 -17.07
C GLN A 272 -0.83 -1.60 -17.88
N LYS A 273 0.49 -1.65 -18.14
CA LYS A 273 1.19 -0.69 -19.02
C LYS A 273 0.63 -0.68 -20.44
N GLY A 274 0.40 -1.87 -21.02
CA GLY A 274 -0.23 -1.97 -22.35
C GLY A 274 -1.63 -1.37 -22.38
N LYS A 275 -2.46 -1.67 -21.36
CA LYS A 275 -3.80 -1.09 -21.23
C LYS A 275 -3.77 0.42 -20.99
N PHE A 276 -2.80 0.91 -20.21
CA PHE A 276 -2.60 2.34 -19.97
C PHE A 276 -2.28 3.08 -21.27
N ASP A 277 -1.34 2.57 -22.08
CA ASP A 277 -1.00 3.17 -23.37
C ASP A 277 -2.21 3.20 -24.32
N GLU A 278 -3.06 2.17 -24.28
CA GLU A 278 -4.31 2.13 -25.05
C GLU A 278 -5.31 3.21 -24.58
N LEU A 279 -5.52 3.32 -23.26
CA LEU A 279 -6.43 4.32 -22.69
C LEU A 279 -5.92 5.75 -22.91
N VAL A 280 -4.62 5.97 -22.83
CA VAL A 280 -4.00 7.27 -23.15
C VAL A 280 -4.20 7.60 -24.62
N ARG A 281 -4.08 6.62 -25.52
CA ARG A 281 -4.36 6.81 -26.94
C ARG A 281 -5.83 7.13 -27.18
N GLU A 282 -6.74 6.44 -26.51
CA GLU A 282 -8.19 6.68 -26.57
C GLU A 282 -8.53 8.09 -26.05
N ALA A 283 -8.02 8.47 -24.88
CA ALA A 283 -8.31 9.76 -24.26
C ALA A 283 -7.73 10.95 -25.04
N ASN A 284 -6.57 10.76 -25.69
CA ASN A 284 -5.96 11.78 -26.55
C ASN A 284 -6.42 11.69 -28.01
N PHE A 285 -7.31 10.75 -28.35
CA PHE A 285 -7.75 10.60 -29.73
C PHE A 285 -8.61 11.79 -30.14
N ARG A 286 -8.07 12.60 -31.05
CA ARG A 286 -8.80 13.68 -31.71
C ARG A 286 -9.17 13.23 -33.12
N LEU A 287 -10.43 13.44 -33.48
CA LEU A 287 -10.84 13.21 -34.86
C LEU A 287 -10.02 14.10 -35.80
N PRO A 288 -9.59 13.58 -36.95
CA PRO A 288 -8.99 14.41 -37.99
C PRO A 288 -9.89 15.60 -38.37
N PRO A 289 -9.32 16.78 -38.70
CA PRO A 289 -10.10 18.00 -38.91
C PRO A 289 -11.20 17.92 -39.98
N PHE A 290 -11.07 17.04 -40.96
CA PHE A 290 -12.10 16.88 -42.00
C PHE A 290 -13.40 16.25 -41.46
N TYR A 291 -13.36 15.47 -40.37
CA TYR A 291 -14.59 14.98 -39.73
C TYR A 291 -15.40 16.11 -39.08
N ALA A 292 -14.75 17.20 -38.68
CA ALA A 292 -15.45 18.37 -38.14
C ALA A 292 -16.35 19.05 -39.20
N GLN A 293 -16.06 18.85 -40.50
CA GLN A 293 -16.86 19.41 -41.59
C GLN A 293 -18.11 18.58 -41.91
N LEU A 294 -18.28 17.41 -41.30
CA LEU A 294 -19.40 16.50 -41.57
C LEU A 294 -20.61 16.74 -40.65
N GLU A 295 -20.51 17.68 -39.70
CA GLU A 295 -21.59 18.02 -38.76
C GLU A 295 -22.14 16.76 -38.06
N LEU A 296 -21.22 15.96 -37.52
CA LEU A 296 -21.54 14.68 -36.89
C LEU A 296 -22.40 14.86 -35.63
N THR A 297 -23.38 13.99 -35.41
CA THR A 297 -24.02 13.89 -34.10
C THR A 297 -23.06 13.30 -33.05
N PRO A 298 -23.30 13.50 -31.74
CA PRO A 298 -22.47 12.91 -30.69
C PRO A 298 -22.36 11.37 -30.77
N GLU A 299 -23.42 10.69 -31.18
CA GLU A 299 -23.40 9.23 -31.39
C GLU A 299 -22.55 8.84 -32.59
N GLN A 300 -22.63 9.59 -33.69
CA GLN A 300 -21.80 9.34 -34.88
C GLN A 300 -20.33 9.61 -34.60
N GLU A 301 -20.00 10.71 -33.90
CA GLU A 301 -18.65 11.02 -33.46
C GLU A 301 -18.07 9.89 -32.61
N THR A 302 -18.85 9.37 -31.66
CA THR A 302 -18.45 8.24 -30.81
C THR A 302 -18.16 6.99 -31.66
N LYS A 303 -19.07 6.60 -32.55
CA LYS A 303 -18.89 5.43 -33.45
C LYS A 303 -17.68 5.58 -34.37
N ILE A 304 -17.43 6.77 -34.89
CA ILE A 304 -16.27 7.04 -35.76
C ILE A 304 -14.98 6.97 -34.95
N LYS A 305 -14.93 7.56 -33.74
CA LYS A 305 -13.77 7.44 -32.86
C LYS A 305 -13.45 5.98 -32.53
N GLU A 306 -14.45 5.20 -32.15
CA GLU A 306 -14.30 3.76 -31.89
C GLU A 306 -13.78 3.01 -33.12
N THR A 307 -14.32 3.32 -34.31
CA THR A 307 -13.93 2.71 -35.58
C THR A 307 -12.47 3.04 -35.95
N LEU A 308 -12.04 4.28 -35.77
CA LEU A 308 -10.66 4.70 -36.04
C LEU A 308 -9.67 4.14 -35.00
N LEU A 309 -10.07 4.06 -33.74
CA LEU A 309 -9.28 3.40 -32.69
C LEU A 309 -9.12 1.90 -32.98
N TRP A 310 -10.19 1.23 -33.43
CA TRP A 310 -10.14 -0.16 -33.89
C TRP A 310 -9.15 -0.32 -35.04
N GLN A 311 -9.21 0.54 -36.07
CA GLN A 311 -8.27 0.48 -37.20
C GLN A 311 -6.83 0.66 -36.72
N GLY A 312 -6.58 1.65 -35.85
CA GLY A 312 -5.26 1.88 -35.27
C GLY A 312 -4.70 0.66 -34.52
N LYS A 313 -5.56 -0.12 -33.85
CA LYS A 313 -5.18 -1.39 -33.21
C LYS A 313 -4.84 -2.47 -34.24
N GLN A 314 -5.66 -2.64 -35.29
CA GLN A 314 -5.41 -3.62 -36.34
C GLN A 314 -4.09 -3.35 -37.09
N VAL A 315 -3.84 -2.09 -37.44
CA VAL A 315 -2.61 -1.68 -38.11
C VAL A 315 -1.39 -1.86 -37.20
N ALA A 316 -1.50 -1.51 -35.92
CA ALA A 316 -0.40 -1.74 -34.96
C ALA A 316 -0.09 -3.24 -34.80
N ALA A 317 -1.11 -4.08 -34.71
CA ALA A 317 -0.95 -5.54 -34.63
C ALA A 317 -0.33 -6.10 -35.92
N LEU A 318 -0.73 -5.62 -37.09
CA LEU A 318 -0.15 -5.99 -38.39
C LEU A 318 1.34 -5.62 -38.47
N ASN A 319 1.70 -4.42 -38.00
CA ASN A 319 3.08 -3.95 -38.00
C ASN A 319 3.99 -4.73 -37.05
N ALA A 320 3.44 -5.22 -35.93
CA ALA A 320 4.18 -6.05 -34.97
C ALA A 320 4.49 -7.47 -35.48
N GLN A 321 3.84 -7.93 -36.55
CA GLN A 321 4.12 -9.24 -37.15
C GLN A 321 5.40 -9.18 -38.00
N ALA A 322 6.48 -9.72 -37.45
CA ALA A 322 7.80 -9.74 -38.10
C ALA A 322 7.89 -10.71 -39.30
N ASN A 323 7.03 -11.74 -39.33
CA ASN A 323 7.11 -12.82 -40.31
C ASN A 323 6.34 -12.56 -41.62
N LEU A 324 5.69 -11.41 -41.77
CA LEU A 324 4.93 -11.08 -42.98
C LEU A 324 5.79 -10.32 -43.99
N THR A 325 5.69 -10.71 -45.25
CA THR A 325 6.30 -9.94 -46.35
C THR A 325 5.57 -8.59 -46.55
N PRO A 326 6.20 -7.61 -47.20
CA PRO A 326 5.55 -6.34 -47.53
C PRO A 326 4.24 -6.51 -48.30
N GLU A 327 4.17 -7.45 -49.24
CA GLU A 327 2.98 -7.74 -50.06
C GLU A 327 1.84 -8.30 -49.20
N GLN A 328 2.15 -9.23 -48.29
CA GLN A 328 1.17 -9.77 -47.35
C GLN A 328 0.67 -8.70 -46.38
N LYS A 329 1.54 -7.79 -45.93
CA LYS A 329 1.13 -6.64 -45.12
C LYS A 329 0.21 -5.72 -45.92
N GLN A 330 0.52 -5.44 -47.18
CA GLN A 330 -0.30 -4.61 -48.05
C GLN A 330 -1.69 -5.22 -48.29
N GLU A 331 -1.77 -6.53 -48.56
CA GLU A 331 -3.05 -7.23 -48.74
C GLU A 331 -3.92 -7.15 -47.47
N ARG A 332 -3.32 -7.41 -46.31
CA ARG A 332 -4.03 -7.33 -45.01
C ARG A 332 -4.44 -5.90 -44.68
N LEU A 333 -3.61 -4.91 -45.00
CA LEU A 333 -3.96 -3.50 -44.86
C LEU A 333 -5.13 -3.12 -45.76
N GLY A 334 -5.19 -3.64 -46.98
CA GLY A 334 -6.34 -3.49 -47.88
C GLY A 334 -7.64 -4.02 -47.26
N LYS A 335 -7.61 -5.19 -46.63
CA LYS A 335 -8.77 -5.75 -45.90
C LYS A 335 -9.19 -4.86 -44.73
N ILE A 336 -8.24 -4.40 -43.91
CA ILE A 336 -8.50 -3.47 -42.79
C ILE A 336 -9.17 -2.18 -43.29
N ASN A 337 -8.70 -1.62 -44.41
CA ASN A 337 -9.25 -0.39 -44.98
C ASN A 337 -10.67 -0.59 -45.54
N SER A 338 -10.95 -1.74 -46.18
CA SER A 338 -12.30 -2.08 -46.66
C SER A 338 -13.30 -2.24 -45.50
N GLU A 339 -12.89 -2.91 -44.43
CA GLU A 339 -13.70 -3.02 -43.21
C GLU A 339 -13.91 -1.67 -42.52
N LEU A 340 -12.88 -0.81 -42.48
CA LEU A 340 -12.99 0.56 -41.98
C LEU A 340 -14.04 1.34 -42.78
N GLU A 341 -13.95 1.33 -44.11
CA GLU A 341 -14.88 2.04 -44.98
C GLU A 341 -16.32 1.58 -44.73
N THR A 342 -16.52 0.27 -44.60
CA THR A 342 -17.83 -0.32 -44.29
C THR A 342 -18.37 0.21 -42.95
N ARG A 343 -17.55 0.20 -41.89
CA ARG A 343 -17.94 0.70 -40.56
C ARG A 343 -18.25 2.20 -40.56
N ILE A 344 -17.44 3.01 -41.27
CA ILE A 344 -17.67 4.44 -41.41
C ILE A 344 -18.97 4.69 -42.19
N LYS A 345 -19.21 3.96 -43.28
CA LYS A 345 -20.43 4.07 -44.09
C LYS A 345 -21.68 3.73 -43.27
N THR A 346 -21.60 2.78 -42.34
CA THR A 346 -22.71 2.46 -41.43
C THR A 346 -22.93 3.54 -40.36
N ALA A 347 -21.90 4.29 -39.96
CA ALA A 347 -22.00 5.35 -38.97
C ALA A 347 -22.51 6.68 -39.56
N LEU A 348 -22.26 6.93 -40.85
CA LEU A 348 -22.59 8.17 -41.54
C LEU A 348 -23.87 8.07 -42.38
N THR A 349 -24.51 9.20 -42.64
CA THR A 349 -25.53 9.27 -43.70
C THR A 349 -24.88 9.14 -45.08
N PRO A 350 -25.63 8.73 -46.12
CA PRO A 350 -25.10 8.66 -47.49
C PRO A 350 -24.51 9.99 -47.99
N GLU A 351 -25.14 11.11 -47.62
CA GLU A 351 -24.69 12.46 -47.95
C GLU A 351 -23.37 12.81 -47.23
N GLN A 352 -23.28 12.54 -45.92
CA GLN A 352 -22.06 12.74 -45.13
C GLN A 352 -20.91 11.87 -45.66
N PHE A 353 -21.19 10.61 -46.03
CA PHE A 353 -20.20 9.72 -46.60
C PHE A 353 -19.67 10.24 -47.95
N THR A 354 -20.57 10.73 -48.82
CA THR A 354 -20.20 11.36 -50.10
C THR A 354 -19.36 12.62 -49.89
N LYS A 355 -19.70 13.44 -48.88
CA LYS A 355 -18.89 14.60 -48.50
C LYS A 355 -17.51 14.19 -48.00
N LEU A 356 -17.43 13.15 -47.16
CA LEU A 356 -16.16 12.61 -46.69
C LEU A 356 -15.27 12.11 -47.84
N THR A 357 -15.81 11.36 -48.80
CA THR A 357 -15.02 10.87 -49.94
C THR A 357 -14.50 12.02 -50.80
N ASN A 358 -15.30 13.06 -51.05
CA ASN A 358 -14.85 14.26 -51.75
C ASN A 358 -13.72 14.98 -51.00
N LEU A 359 -13.84 15.17 -49.68
CA LEU A 359 -12.81 15.79 -48.86
C LEU A 359 -11.50 14.97 -48.86
N LEU A 360 -11.59 13.64 -48.82
CA LEU A 360 -10.42 12.76 -48.90
C LEU A 360 -9.74 12.84 -50.27
N MET A 361 -10.52 12.86 -51.35
CA MET A 361 -9.98 13.03 -52.72
C MET A 361 -9.29 14.39 -52.89
N GLU A 362 -9.89 15.47 -52.38
CA GLU A 362 -9.28 16.80 -52.40
C GLU A 362 -7.97 16.84 -51.59
N ALA A 363 -7.95 16.24 -50.40
CA ALA A 363 -6.75 16.15 -49.58
C ALA A 363 -5.64 15.33 -50.26
N GLN A 364 -6.00 14.30 -51.04
CA GLN A 364 -5.04 13.52 -51.83
C GLN A 364 -4.48 14.33 -53.01
N LYS A 365 -5.34 15.07 -53.74
CA LYS A 365 -4.91 15.98 -54.82
C LYS A 365 -3.94 17.06 -54.32
N LYS A 366 -4.13 17.58 -53.11
CA LYS A 366 -3.23 18.57 -52.49
C LYS A 366 -1.86 18.03 -52.07
N LYS A 367 -1.69 16.70 -51.99
CA LYS A 367 -0.41 16.06 -51.65
C LYS A 367 0.44 15.70 -52.86
N GLN A 368 -0.16 15.65 -54.04
CA GLN A 368 0.51 15.47 -55.33
C GLN A 368 0.97 16.84 -55.84
#